data_AF-A0A7K1ZNH7-F1
#
_entry.id   AF-A0A7K1ZNH7-F1
#
_cell.length_a   1.000
_cell.length_b   1.000
_cell.length_c   1.000
_cell.angle_alpha   90.00
_cell.angle_beta   90.00
_cell.angle_gamma   90.00
#
_symmetry.space_group_name_H-M   'P 1'
#
loop_
_entity.id
_entity.type
_entity.pdbx_description
1 polymer ?
#
loop_
_entity_poly.entity_id
_entity_poly.type
_entity_poly.pdbx_seq_one_letter_code
_entity_poly.pdbx_strand_id
1 'polypeptide(L)' 'MLVPINSPRSSQANDDLHLISLWLKGKSAHSQEAYTRDVEQFVDFVDLPLSEIKLQHFWDWADHL' A
#
# COMPACT_ATOMS: atom_id res chain seq x y z
N MET A 1 -32.90 18.44 2.97
CA MET A 1 -33.02 16.97 2.90
C MET A 1 -31.59 16.42 2.87
N LEU A 2 -31.11 15.81 3.96
CA LEU A 2 -29.77 15.23 4.02
C LEU A 2 -29.86 13.79 3.52
N VAL A 3 -29.15 13.47 2.44
CA VAL A 3 -29.01 12.10 1.95
C VAL A 3 -28.04 11.37 2.88
N PRO A 4 -28.35 10.18 3.42
CA PRO A 4 -27.38 9.44 4.20
C PRO A 4 -26.31 8.94 3.23
N ILE A 5 -25.08 9.42 3.37
CA ILE A 5 -23.93 8.82 2.69
C ILE A 5 -23.74 7.45 3.35
N ASN A 6 -24.36 6.43 2.76
CA ASN A 6 -23.99 5.05 3.04
C ASN A 6 -22.66 4.81 2.33
N SER A 7 -21.57 5.36 2.88
CA SER A 7 -20.22 5.04 2.43
C SER A 7 -20.07 3.53 2.57
N PRO A 8 -19.65 2.79 1.52
CA PRO A 8 -19.40 1.38 1.65
C PRO A 8 -18.45 1.20 2.83
N ARG A 9 -18.87 0.42 3.82
CA ARG A 9 -18.10 0.12 5.04
C ARG A 9 -16.65 -0.05 4.64
N SER A 10 -15.82 0.90 5.07
CA SER A 10 -14.38 0.89 4.84
C SER A 10 -13.88 -0.51 5.15
N SER A 11 -13.45 -1.24 4.12
CA SER A 11 -12.84 -2.55 4.29
C SER A 11 -11.56 -2.30 5.08
N GLN A 12 -11.60 -2.52 6.38
CA GLN A 12 -10.41 -2.47 7.20
C GLN A 12 -9.44 -3.52 6.65
N ALA A 13 -8.20 -3.11 6.38
CA ALA A 13 -7.15 -4.03 6.01
C ALA A 13 -6.82 -4.94 7.21
N ASN A 14 -6.54 -6.21 6.96
CA ASN A 14 -6.17 -7.18 8.01
C ASN A 14 -4.66 -7.42 8.05
N ASP A 15 -3.95 -7.03 6.99
CA ASP A 15 -2.52 -7.14 6.79
C ASP A 15 -2.08 -6.13 5.71
N ASP A 16 -0.77 -6.01 5.52
CA ASP A 16 -0.16 -5.06 4.60
C ASP A 16 -0.50 -5.33 3.14
N LEU A 17 -0.58 -6.60 2.73
CA LEU A 17 -0.95 -6.97 1.36
C LEU A 17 -2.40 -6.60 1.05
N HIS A 18 -3.31 -6.83 2.00
CA HIS A 18 -4.69 -6.39 1.90
C HIS A 18 -4.77 -4.87 1.82
N LEU A 19 -4.00 -4.14 2.63
CA LEU A 19 -3.92 -2.67 2.56
C LEU A 19 -3.48 -2.19 1.18
N ILE A 20 -2.41 -2.78 0.62
CA ILE A 20 -1.91 -2.46 -0.72
C ILE A 20 -2.98 -2.74 -1.77
N SER A 21 -3.64 -3.91 -1.72
CA SER A 21 -4.70 -4.25 -2.67
C SER A 21 -5.88 -3.27 -2.64
N LEU A 22 -6.25 -2.78 -1.45
CA LEU A 22 -7.30 -1.78 -1.28
C LEU A 22 -6.89 -0.41 -1.82
N TRP A 23 -5.64 0.00 -1.61
CA TRP A 23 -5.07 1.23 -2.17
C TRP A 23 -5.00 1.20 -3.70
N LEU A 24 -4.70 0.04 -4.28
CA LEU A 24 -4.61 -0.15 -5.72
C LEU A 24 -5.97 -0.25 -6.42
N LYS A 25 -7.05 -0.43 -5.65
CA LYS A 25 -8.42 -0.52 -6.18
C LYS A 25 -8.78 0.72 -7.01
N GLY A 26 -9.20 0.50 -8.24
CA GLY A 26 -9.61 1.56 -9.18
C GLY A 26 -8.49 2.09 -10.09
N LYS A 27 -7.24 1.61 -9.93
CA LYS A 27 -6.16 1.84 -10.89
C LYS A 27 -6.26 0.85 -12.06
N SER A 28 -5.63 1.16 -13.20
CA SER A 28 -5.54 0.23 -14.34
C SER A 28 -4.78 -1.04 -13.95
N ALA A 29 -5.05 -2.17 -14.61
CA ALA A 29 -4.35 -3.43 -14.34
C ALA A 29 -2.82 -3.27 -14.41
N HIS A 30 -2.33 -2.56 -15.43
CA HIS A 30 -0.91 -2.25 -15.58
C HIS A 30 -0.34 -1.45 -14.40
N SER A 31 -1.06 -0.43 -13.92
CA SER A 31 -0.61 0.34 -12.73
C SER A 31 -0.70 -0.47 -11.45
N GLN A 32 -1.65 -1.40 -11.32
CA GLN A 32 -1.71 -2.31 -10.17
C GLN A 32 -0.49 -3.22 -10.18
N GLU A 33 -0.18 -3.87 -11.30
CA GLU A 33 0.99 -4.76 -11.43
C GLU A 33 2.32 -4.03 -11.18
N ALA A 34 2.48 -2.82 -11.74
CA ALA A 34 3.68 -2.03 -11.54
C ALA A 34 3.87 -1.66 -10.06
N TYR A 35 2.84 -1.07 -9.44
CA TYR A 35 2.94 -0.62 -8.04
C TYR A 35 2.97 -1.76 -7.03
N THR A 36 2.32 -2.90 -7.30
CA THR A 36 2.49 -4.10 -6.48
C THR A 36 3.96 -4.51 -6.47
N ARG A 37 4.59 -4.62 -7.65
CA ARG A 37 6.01 -5.00 -7.76
C ARG A 37 6.94 -4.01 -7.06
N ASP A 38 6.66 -2.71 -7.17
CA ASP A 38 7.47 -1.67 -6.53
C ASP A 38 7.37 -1.77 -5.00
N VAL A 39 6.17 -1.99 -4.47
CA VAL A 39 5.95 -2.13 -3.03
C VAL A 39 6.52 -3.44 -2.51
N GLU A 40 6.36 -4.56 -3.22
CA GLU A 40 6.97 -5.85 -2.85
C GLU A 40 8.49 -5.74 -2.74
N GLN A 41 9.16 -5.16 -3.73
CA GLN A 41 10.62 -4.95 -3.69
C GLN A 41 11.05 -4.11 -2.49
N PHE A 42 10.31 -3.04 -2.18
CA PHE A 42 10.62 -2.20 -1.03
C PHE A 42 10.38 -2.91 0.31
N VAL A 43 9.24 -3.60 0.47
CA VAL A 43 8.92 -4.32 1.71
C VAL A 43 9.88 -5.47 1.93
N ASP A 44 10.28 -6.20 0.88
CA ASP A 44 11.28 -7.26 0.95
C ASP A 44 12.66 -6.73 1.35
N PHE A 45 13.03 -5.52 0.89
CA PHE A 45 14.28 -4.88 1.29
C PHE A 45 14.29 -4.43 2.75
N VAL A 46 13.18 -3.85 3.22
CA VAL A 46 13.08 -3.31 4.58
C VAL A 46 12.87 -4.44 5.61
N ASP A 47 12.19 -5.53 5.24
CA ASP A 47 11.87 -6.69 6.08
C ASP A 47 11.15 -6.30 7.39
N LEU A 48 10.22 -5.35 7.30
CA LEU A 48 9.40 -4.88 8.41
C LEU A 48 7.94 -4.71 7.98
N PRO A 49 6.96 -4.89 8.88
CA PRO A 49 5.57 -4.53 8.60
C PRO A 49 5.45 -3.04 8.30
N LEU A 50 4.51 -2.66 7.41
CA LEU A 50 4.31 -1.26 6.98
C LEU A 50 4.11 -0.30 8.16
N SER A 51 3.52 -0.78 9.26
CA SER A 51 3.32 0.00 10.50
C SER A 51 4.61 0.40 11.21
N GLU A 52 5.72 -0.26 10.92
CA GLU A 52 7.03 -0.02 11.54
C GLU A 52 8.01 0.72 10.61
N ILE A 53 7.60 0.96 9.35
CA ILE A 53 8.43 1.65 8.37
C ILE A 53 8.60 3.13 8.76
N LYS A 54 9.85 3.59 8.72
CA LYS A 54 10.26 4.96 9.03
C LYS A 54 10.93 5.61 7.83
N LEU A 55 11.06 6.94 7.88
CA LEU A 55 11.74 7.71 6.83
C LEU A 55 13.15 7.21 6.52
N GLN A 56 13.90 6.73 7.52
CA GLN A 56 15.25 6.18 7.31
C GLN A 56 15.24 5.00 6.32
N HIS A 57 14.26 4.11 6.38
CA HIS A 57 14.20 2.96 5.47
C HIS A 57 14.00 3.37 4.01
N PHE A 58 13.31 4.49 3.76
CA PHE A 58 13.20 5.06 2.42
C PHE A 58 14.53 5.63 1.92
N TRP A 59 15.32 6.24 2.80
CA TRP A 59 16.68 6.69 2.46
C TRP A 59 17.59 5.51 2.16
N ASP A 60 17.59 4.48 3.00
CA ASP A 60 18.40 3.27 2.81
C ASP A 60 18.05 2.55 1.50
N TRP A 61 16.76 2.50 1.16
CA TRP A 61 16.30 1.95 -0.13
C TRP A 61 16.77 2.78 -1.32
N ALA A 62 16.71 4.11 -1.23
CA ALA A 62 17.17 4.99 -2.30
C ALA A 62 18.69 4.89 -2.53
N ASP A 63 19.47 4.66 -1.48
CA ASP A 63 20.92 4.42 -1.57
C ASP A 63 21.27 3.01 -2.09
N HIS A 64 20.34 2.05 -2.00
CA HIS A 64 20.52 0.68 -2.48
C HIS A 64 20.30 0.53 -3.99
N LEU A 65 19.43 1.36 -4.58
CA LEU A 65 19.07 1.34 -6.01
C LEU A 65 20.19 1.87 -6.93
#